data_AF-A0A8D2ALA8-F1
#
_entry.id   AF-A0A8D2ALA8-F1
#
_cell.length_a   1.000
_cell.length_b   1.000
_cell.length_c   1.000
_cell.angle_alpha   90.00
_cell.angle_beta   90.00
_cell.angle_gamma   90.00
#
_symmetry.space_group_name_H-M   'P 1'
#
loop_
_entity.id
_entity.type
_entity.pdbx_description
1 polymer ?
#
loop_
_entity_poly.entity_id
_entity_poly.type
_entity_poly.pdbx_seq_one_letter_code
_entity_poly.pdbx_strand_id
1 'polypeptide(L)'
;METKRVEIPGSVLDDLCSRFILHIPSEERDNAIRVCFQIELAHWFYLDFYMQNTPGLPQCGIRDFAKTVFNHCPFLSLFNLLIHCFVLLNSLL
;
A
#
# COMPACT_ATOMS: atom_id res chain seq x y z
N MET A 1 2.19 14.38 25.01
CA MET A 1 1.92 12.98 24.65
C MET A 1 2.09 12.91 23.14
N GLU A 2 3.28 12.52 22.70
CA GLU A 2 3.63 12.49 21.28
C GLU A 2 2.88 11.32 20.67
N THR A 3 1.86 11.62 19.88
CA THR A 3 1.18 10.65 19.02
C THR A 3 2.23 10.13 18.04
N LYS A 4 3.00 9.11 18.44
CA LYS A 4 3.82 8.34 17.52
C LYS A 4 2.86 7.84 16.46
N ARG A 5 2.86 8.49 15.30
CA ARG A 5 2.33 7.90 14.08
C ARG A 5 3.13 6.61 13.96
N VAL A 6 2.49 5.51 14.29
CA VAL A 6 3.13 4.22 14.15
C VAL A 6 3.14 4.02 12.64
N GLU A 7 4.28 4.33 12.03
CA GLU A 7 4.49 4.24 10.61
C GLU A 7 4.98 2.83 10.27
N ILE A 8 4.54 2.30 9.14
CA ILE A 8 5.00 1.01 8.64
C ILE A 8 6.52 1.12 8.44
N PRO A 9 7.34 0.17 8.91
CA PRO A 9 8.77 0.24 8.72
C PRO A 9 9.13 0.30 7.23
N GLY A 10 10.09 1.17 6.88
CA GLY A 10 10.54 1.31 5.49
C GLY A 10 10.99 -0.02 4.86
N SER A 11 11.58 -0.92 5.65
CA SER A 11 11.99 -2.25 5.19
C SER A 11 10.81 -3.15 4.79
N VAL A 12 9.65 -3.00 5.44
CA VAL A 12 8.42 -3.73 5.10
C VAL A 12 7.83 -3.17 3.82
N LEU A 13 7.81 -1.84 3.69
CA LEU A 13 7.35 -1.18 2.47
C LEU A 13 8.22 -1.54 1.27
N ASP A 14 9.54 -1.60 1.43
CA ASP A 14 10.47 -1.98 0.37
C ASP A 14 10.22 -3.43 -0.09
N ASP A 15 10.05 -4.37 0.84
CA ASP A 15 9.71 -5.77 0.51
C ASP A 15 8.36 -5.86 -0.21
N LEU A 16 7.31 -5.19 0.30
CA LEU A 16 5.98 -5.17 -0.33
C LEU A 16 6.02 -4.51 -1.72
N CYS A 17 6.73 -3.40 -1.87
CA CYS A 17 6.88 -2.72 -3.15
C CYS A 17 7.67 -3.59 -4.13
N SER A 18 8.74 -4.26 -3.68
CA SER A 18 9.51 -5.19 -4.52
C SER A 18 8.67 -6.37 -5.00
N ARG A 19 7.83 -6.95 -4.13
CA ARG A 19 7.02 -8.12 -4.43
C ARG A 19 5.83 -7.80 -5.33
N PHE A 20 5.07 -6.77 -5.01
CA PHE A 20 3.77 -6.52 -5.64
C PHE A 20 3.80 -5.39 -6.67
N ILE A 21 4.69 -4.40 -6.51
CA ILE A 21 4.65 -3.17 -7.32
C ILE A 21 5.77 -3.12 -8.37
N LEU A 22 7.02 -3.44 -8.01
CA LEU A 22 8.19 -3.34 -8.90
C LEU A 22 8.18 -4.38 -10.02
N HIS A 23 7.57 -5.54 -9.77
CA HIS A 23 7.42 -6.60 -10.77
C HIS A 23 6.25 -6.36 -11.75
N ILE A 24 5.48 -5.27 -11.60
CA ILE A 24 4.38 -4.96 -12.52
C ILE A 24 4.96 -4.61 -13.90
N PRO A 25 4.62 -5.37 -14.96
CA PRO A 25 5.09 -5.07 -16.30
C PRO A 25 4.58 -3.70 -16.76
N SER A 26 5.34 -3.03 -17.61
CA SER A 26 5.06 -1.65 -18.04
C SER A 26 3.66 -1.48 -18.64
N GLU A 27 3.15 -2.50 -19.35
CA GLU A 27 1.80 -2.54 -19.93
C GLU A 27 0.69 -2.55 -18.86
N GLU A 28 0.90 -3.25 -17.75
CA GLU A 28 -0.06 -3.27 -16.63
C GLU A 28 0.06 -2.04 -15.74
N ARG A 29 1.23 -1.37 -15.75
CA ARG A 29 1.47 -0.14 -15.00
C ARG A 29 0.64 1.03 -15.50
N ASP A 30 0.26 1.05 -16.78
CA ASP A 30 -0.66 2.06 -17.33
C ASP A 30 -2.12 1.83 -16.86
N ASN A 31 -2.44 0.62 -16.41
CA ASN A 31 -3.76 0.27 -15.91
C ASN A 31 -3.85 0.50 -14.40
N ALA A 32 -4.35 1.68 -14.03
CA ALA A 32 -4.52 2.08 -12.64
C ALA A 32 -5.33 1.07 -11.79
N ILE A 33 -6.29 0.35 -12.38
CA ILE A 33 -7.07 -0.67 -11.66
C ILE A 33 -6.16 -1.83 -11.23
N ARG A 34 -5.24 -2.27 -12.10
CA ARG A 34 -4.32 -3.36 -11.79
C ARG A 34 -3.35 -2.96 -10.68
N VAL A 35 -2.86 -1.72 -10.74
CA VAL A 35 -2.02 -1.14 -9.68
C VAL A 35 -2.79 -1.06 -8.36
N CYS A 36 -4.06 -0.65 -8.36
CA CYS A 36 -4.91 -0.66 -7.16
C CYS A 36 -5.00 -2.05 -6.52
N PHE A 37 -5.30 -3.08 -7.32
CA PHE A 37 -5.41 -4.46 -6.81
C PHE A 37 -4.10 -4.94 -6.19
N GLN A 38 -2.95 -4.57 -6.76
CA GLN A 38 -1.65 -4.94 -6.18
C GLN A 38 -1.40 -4.22 -4.85
N ILE A 39 -1.79 -2.95 -4.72
CA ILE A 39 -1.70 -2.22 -3.43
C ILE A 39 -2.63 -2.85 -2.39
N GLU A 40 -3.84 -3.23 -2.78
CA GLU A 40 -4.79 -3.92 -1.91
C GLU A 40 -4.24 -5.28 -1.45
N LEU A 41 -3.73 -6.09 -2.37
CA LEU A 41 -3.07 -7.37 -2.03
C LEU A 41 -1.87 -7.16 -1.09
N ALA A 42 -1.04 -6.15 -1.32
CA ALA A 42 0.07 -5.81 -0.44
C ALA A 42 -0.41 -5.41 0.97
N HIS A 43 -1.54 -4.70 1.08
CA HIS A 43 -2.14 -4.33 2.37
C HIS A 43 -2.69 -5.56 3.11
N TRP A 44 -3.43 -6.44 2.42
CA TRP A 44 -3.88 -7.71 2.99
C TRP A 44 -2.71 -8.59 3.43
N PHE A 45 -1.65 -8.66 2.62
CA PHE A 45 -0.43 -9.38 2.98
C PHE A 45 0.25 -8.75 4.21
N TYR A 46 0.27 -7.42 4.33
CA TYR A 46 0.76 -6.74 5.52
C TYR A 46 -0.03 -7.10 6.78
N LEU A 47 -1.36 -7.09 6.69
CA LEU A 47 -2.22 -7.46 7.82
C LEU A 47 -2.07 -8.93 8.21
N ASP A 48 -2.00 -9.83 7.24
CA ASP A 48 -2.01 -11.28 7.53
C ASP A 48 -0.62 -11.81 7.88
N PHE A 49 0.43 -11.40 7.16
CA PHE A 49 1.80 -11.83 7.44
C PHE A 49 2.50 -10.95 8.47
N TYR A 50 2.56 -9.64 8.27
CA TYR A 50 3.41 -8.80 9.12
C TYR A 50 2.81 -8.56 10.50
N MET A 51 1.51 -8.22 10.59
CA MET A 51 0.89 -8.00 11.90
C MET A 51 0.80 -9.28 12.73
N GLN A 52 0.60 -10.45 12.12
CA GLN A 52 0.60 -11.72 12.86
C GLN A 52 2.00 -12.09 13.36
N ASN A 53 3.05 -11.82 12.59
CA ASN A 53 4.43 -12.18 12.96
C ASN A 53 5.11 -11.13 13.86
N THR A 54 4.65 -9.88 13.88
CA THR A 54 5.28 -8.78 14.65
C THR A 54 4.26 -8.10 15.56
N PRO A 55 4.11 -8.55 16.82
CA PRO A 55 3.22 -7.91 17.78
C PRO A 55 3.72 -6.48 18.07
N GLY A 56 2.88 -5.48 17.78
CA GLY A 56 3.19 -4.06 17.93
C GLY A 56 3.22 -3.26 16.63
N LEU A 57 3.04 -3.91 15.48
CA LEU A 57 2.80 -3.20 14.23
C LEU A 57 1.41 -2.52 14.24
N PRO A 58 1.30 -1.33 13.64
CA PRO A 58 0.04 -0.61 13.58
C PRO A 58 -0.89 -1.21 12.55
N GLN A 59 -2.14 -1.37 12.95
CA GLN A 59 -3.22 -1.56 11.99
C GLN A 59 -3.47 -0.22 11.31
N CYS A 60 -3.17 -0.15 10.01
CA CYS A 60 -3.50 0.99 9.18
C CYS A 60 -4.59 0.57 8.19
N GLY A 61 -5.51 1.49 7.90
CA GLY A 61 -6.46 1.29 6.82
C GLY A 61 -5.73 1.34 5.46
N ILE A 62 -6.35 0.74 4.44
CA ILE A 62 -5.83 0.74 3.07
C ILE A 62 -5.49 2.17 2.58
N ARG A 63 -6.20 3.19 3.06
CA ARG A 63 -5.94 4.60 2.75
C ARG A 63 -4.58 5.08 3.25
N ASP A 64 -4.26 4.80 4.52
CA ASP A 64 -2.98 5.20 5.12
C ASP A 64 -1.84 4.33 4.58
N PHE A 65 -2.10 3.04 4.37
CA PHE A 65 -1.17 2.13 3.72
C PHE A 65 -0.79 2.62 2.31
N ALA A 66 -1.79 2.89 1.47
CA ALA A 66 -1.57 3.36 0.11
C ALA A 66 -0.81 4.69 0.10
N LYS A 67 -1.17 5.66 0.96
CA LYS A 67 -0.41 6.91 1.12
C LYS A 67 1.07 6.67 1.42
N THR A 68 1.35 5.73 2.31
CA THR A 68 2.73 5.41 2.72
C THR A 68 3.50 4.77 1.56
N VAL A 69 2.87 3.84 0.83
CA VAL A 69 3.43 3.23 -0.39
C VAL A 69 3.67 4.27 -1.49
N PHE A 70 2.76 5.23 -1.69
CA PHE A 70 2.94 6.30 -2.68
C PHE A 70 4.11 7.22 -2.34
N ASN A 71 4.26 7.59 -1.07
CA ASN A 71 5.40 8.39 -0.64
C ASN A 71 6.72 7.62 -0.80
N HIS A 72 6.68 6.29 -0.68
CA HIS A 72 7.85 5.44 -0.84
C HIS A 72 8.20 5.19 -2.32
N CYS A 73 7.19 5.02 -3.17
CA CYS A 73 7.33 4.75 -4.61
C CYS A 73 6.84 5.93 -5.45
N PRO A 74 7.71 6.90 -5.80
CA PRO A 74 7.31 8.11 -6.52
C PRO A 74 6.76 7.84 -7.93
N PHE A 75 7.06 6.70 -8.56
CA PHE A 75 6.47 6.36 -9.87
C PHE A 75 4.96 6.09 -9.79
N LEU A 76 4.44 5.75 -8.61
CA LEU A 76 3.00 5.56 -8.39
C LEU A 76 2.26 6.88 -8.16
N SER A 77 2.96 7.99 -7.92
CA SER A 77 2.33 9.28 -7.64
C SER A 77 1.49 9.81 -8.79
N LEU A 78 1.76 9.35 -10.03
CA LEU A 78 0.98 9.68 -11.21
C LEU A 78 -0.48 9.16 -11.14
N PHE A 79 -0.69 8.06 -10.40
CA PHE A 79 -2.00 7.40 -10.27
C PHE A 79 -2.76 7.81 -9.00
N ASN A 80 -2.19 8.71 -8.18
CA ASN A 80 -2.69 9.06 -6.84
C ASN A 80 -4.17 9.47 -6.86
N LEU A 81 -4.62 10.25 -7.86
CA LEU A 81 -6.02 10.70 -7.95
C LEU A 81 -7.00 9.55 -8.23
N LEU A 82 -6.60 8.60 -9.07
CA LEU A 82 -7.46 7.50 -9.53
C LEU A 82 -7.52 6.39 -8.48
N ILE A 83 -6.38 6.11 -7.82
CA ILE A 83 -6.30 5.13 -6.74
C ILE A 83 -7.02 5.65 -5.48
N HIS A 84 -6.94 6.95 -5.19
CA HIS A 84 -7.71 7.54 -4.09
C HIS A 84 -9.22 7.34 -4.28
N CYS A 85 -9.71 7.47 -5.52
CA CYS A 85 -11.10 7.21 -5.88
C CYS A 85 -11.48 5.72 -5.76
N PHE A 86 -10.59 4.81 -6.16
CA PHE A 86 -10.82 3.36 -6.06
C PHE A 86 -10.81 2.85 -4.61
N VAL A 87 -9.87 3.34 -3.78
CA VAL A 87 -9.79 3.01 -2.36
C VAL A 87 -11.00 3.56 -1.59
N LEU A 88 -11.50 4.73 -1.98
CA LEU A 88 -12.77 5.27 -1.47
C LEU A 88 -13.96 4.38 -1.83
N LEU A 89 -13.98 3.81 -3.04
CA LEU A 89 -15.05 2.90 -3.47
C LEU A 89 -15.02 1.55 -2.74
N ASN A 90 -13.82 0.96 -2.54
CA ASN A 90 -13.69 -0.35 -1.88
C ASN A 90 -13.75 -0.28 -0.36
N SER A 91 -13.48 0.88 0.28
CA SER A 91 -13.70 1.04 1.74
C SER A 91 -15.19 1.06 2.13
N LEU A 92 -16.11 0.95 1.16
CA LEU A 92 -17.57 0.99 1.32
C LEU A 92 -18.25 -0.38 1.10
N LEU A 93 -17.47 -1.42 0.76
CA LEU A 93 -17.89 -2.83 0.65
C LEU A 93 -17.34 -3.62 1.85
#